data_AF-A0A654LVH1-F1
#
_entry.id   AF-A0A654LVH1-F1
#
_cell.length_a   1.000
_cell.length_b   1.000
_cell.length_c   1.000
_cell.angle_alpha   90.00
_cell.angle_beta   90.00
_cell.angle_gamma   90.00
#
_symmetry.space_group_name_H-M   'P 1'
#
loop_
_entity.id
_entity.type
_entity.pdbx_description
1 polymer ?
#
loop_
_entity_poly.entity_id
_entity_poly.type
_entity_poly.pdbx_seq_one_letter_code
_entity_poly.pdbx_strand_id
1 'polypeptide(L)'
;MNGCPSVGPGLQFDSEGTLHVGYFTGNGTDGPGYYAVNSNDLGKTFSDPIPVHTSDFVSSSHTNMDLVVDKNNNIWMAFVTLPESEEGGESGHGDSGKILNVVVLNKTGTKLGELSFPSKQNEEISNPSLIPILDGTMMGFSTGDKFNILAMRS
;
A
#
# COMPACT_ATOMS: atom_id res chain seq x y z
N MET A 1 -13.10 -20.56 -4.47
CA MET A 1 -12.57 -19.34 -3.84
C MET A 1 -11.14 -19.63 -3.42
N ASN A 2 -10.17 -19.34 -4.28
CA ASN A 2 -8.75 -19.57 -4.00
C ASN A 2 -8.07 -18.21 -3.83
N GLY A 3 -8.41 -17.50 -2.76
CA GLY A 3 -7.58 -16.38 -2.31
C GLY A 3 -6.40 -16.99 -1.58
N CYS A 4 -5.24 -17.09 -2.21
CA CYS A 4 -3.99 -17.35 -1.49
C CYS A 4 -3.71 -16.04 -0.73
N PRO A 5 -3.91 -15.97 0.60
CA PRO A 5 -3.74 -14.72 1.32
C PRO A 5 -2.25 -14.54 1.53
N SER A 6 -1.53 -14.12 0.50
CA SER A 6 -0.08 -14.04 0.56
C SER A 6 0.40 -12.97 1.55
N VAL A 7 -0.44 -11.97 1.86
CA VAL A 7 -0.27 -11.01 2.98
C VAL A 7 -1.65 -10.46 3.37
N GLY A 8 -1.89 -10.25 4.66
CA GLY A 8 -3.15 -9.72 5.20
C GLY A 8 -3.28 -8.20 5.04
N PRO A 9 -4.48 -7.65 5.31
CA PRO A 9 -4.69 -6.20 5.32
C PRO A 9 -3.85 -5.50 6.39
N GLY A 10 -3.48 -4.25 6.13
CA GLY A 10 -2.93 -3.35 7.15
C GLY A 10 -4.06 -2.75 7.97
N LEU A 11 -3.92 -2.71 9.30
CA LEU A 11 -4.97 -2.26 10.23
C LEU A 11 -4.37 -1.35 11.28
N GLN A 12 -4.97 -0.18 11.50
CA GLN A 12 -4.55 0.72 12.57
C GLN A 12 -5.70 1.57 13.08
N PHE A 13 -5.71 1.85 14.38
CA PHE A 13 -6.64 2.83 14.95
C PHE A 13 -6.07 4.24 14.88
N ASP A 14 -6.92 5.22 14.58
CA ASP A 14 -6.58 6.63 14.76
C ASP A 14 -6.85 7.10 16.19
N SER A 15 -6.53 8.36 16.49
CA SER A 15 -6.71 8.93 17.83
C SER A 15 -8.18 9.06 18.26
N GLU A 16 -9.13 8.95 17.34
CA GLU A 16 -10.58 9.02 17.58
C GLU A 16 -11.19 7.62 17.78
N GLY A 17 -10.38 6.57 17.64
CA GLY A 17 -10.83 5.18 17.75
C GLY A 17 -11.44 4.63 16.46
N THR A 18 -11.28 5.33 15.33
CA THR A 18 -11.65 4.82 14.01
C THR A 18 -10.64 3.78 13.58
N LEU A 19 -11.10 2.59 13.20
CA LEU A 19 -10.27 1.56 12.58
C LEU A 19 -10.08 1.91 11.11
N HIS A 20 -8.84 2.06 10.67
CA HIS A 20 -8.46 2.19 9.26
C HIS A 20 -7.89 0.88 8.74
N VAL A 21 -8.31 0.49 7.55
CA VAL A 21 -7.93 -0.77 6.91
C VAL A 21 -7.45 -0.51 5.49
N GLY A 22 -6.23 -0.93 5.18
CA GLY A 22 -5.70 -0.98 3.82
C GLY A 22 -5.71 -2.43 3.33
N TYR A 23 -6.08 -2.67 2.08
CA TYR A 23 -6.10 -4.01 1.50
C TYR A 23 -5.93 -4.00 -0.01
N PHE A 24 -5.50 -5.14 -0.55
CA PHE A 24 -5.53 -5.41 -1.98
C PHE A 24 -6.75 -6.27 -2.32
N THR A 25 -7.39 -6.01 -3.46
CA THR A 25 -8.42 -6.87 -4.04
C THR A 25 -8.30 -6.91 -5.56
N GLY A 26 -8.56 -8.08 -6.15
CA GLY A 26 -8.63 -8.24 -7.60
C GLY A 26 -9.98 -7.83 -8.21
N ASN A 27 -10.96 -7.45 -7.38
CA ASN A 27 -12.33 -7.15 -7.80
C ASN A 27 -12.87 -5.94 -7.02
N GLY A 28 -12.14 -4.83 -7.05
CA GLY A 28 -12.55 -3.57 -6.44
C GLY A 28 -13.56 -2.82 -7.30
N THR A 29 -14.16 -1.78 -6.73
CA THR A 29 -15.17 -0.94 -7.42
C THR A 29 -14.63 -0.27 -8.68
N ASP A 30 -13.33 0.01 -8.67
CA ASP A 30 -12.60 0.79 -9.68
C ASP A 30 -11.51 -0.07 -10.35
N GLY A 31 -11.69 -1.39 -10.33
CA GLY A 31 -10.73 -2.38 -10.85
C GLY A 31 -9.95 -3.14 -9.77
N PRO A 32 -9.01 -4.02 -10.17
CA PRO A 32 -8.04 -4.58 -9.25
C PRO A 32 -7.13 -3.49 -8.66
N GLY A 33 -6.72 -3.63 -7.40
CA GLY A 33 -5.79 -2.69 -6.79
C GLY A 33 -5.83 -2.62 -5.26
N TYR A 34 -5.25 -1.54 -4.74
CA TYR A 34 -5.20 -1.21 -3.33
C TYR A 34 -6.32 -0.24 -2.96
N TYR A 35 -6.94 -0.53 -1.82
CA TYR A 35 -8.09 0.17 -1.29
C TYR A 35 -7.92 0.46 0.20
N ALA A 36 -8.64 1.47 0.67
CA ALA A 36 -8.80 1.77 2.08
C ALA A 36 -10.28 1.75 2.48
N VAL A 37 -10.58 1.34 3.71
CA VAL A 37 -11.88 1.51 4.36
C VAL A 37 -11.67 1.94 5.80
N ASN A 38 -12.71 2.53 6.41
CA ASN A 38 -12.71 2.82 7.83
C ASN A 38 -13.93 2.21 8.54
N SER A 39 -13.81 2.04 9.85
CA SER A 39 -14.89 1.54 10.71
C SER A 39 -14.90 2.31 12.03
N ASN A 40 -16.10 2.75 12.43
CA ASN A 40 -16.36 3.44 13.69
C ASN A 40 -16.97 2.51 14.76
N ASP A 41 -17.07 1.21 14.48
CA ASP A 41 -17.77 0.23 15.32
C ASP A 41 -16.95 -1.05 15.55
N LEU A 42 -15.63 -0.93 15.53
CA LEU A 42 -14.65 -2.01 15.74
C LEU A 42 -14.73 -3.11 14.67
N GLY A 43 -14.98 -2.72 13.42
CA GLY A 43 -14.97 -3.61 12.25
C GLY A 43 -16.27 -4.39 12.05
N LYS A 44 -17.39 -3.98 12.67
CA LYS A 44 -18.70 -4.60 12.41
C LYS A 44 -19.29 -4.10 11.10
N THR A 45 -19.08 -2.81 10.80
CA THR A 45 -19.42 -2.18 9.53
C THR A 45 -18.24 -1.35 9.03
N PHE A 46 -18.19 -1.16 7.71
CA PHE A 46 -17.14 -0.40 7.04
C PHE A 46 -17.76 0.67 6.14
N SER A 47 -17.00 1.73 5.89
CA SER A 47 -17.28 2.71 4.84
C SER A 47 -17.32 2.06 3.46
N ASP A 48 -17.78 2.83 2.46
CA ASP A 48 -17.53 2.48 1.07
C ASP A 48 -16.01 2.39 0.81
N PRO A 49 -15.55 1.48 -0.08
CA PRO A 49 -14.16 1.36 -0.47
C PRO A 49 -13.61 2.64 -1.08
N ILE A 50 -12.41 3.02 -0.66
CA ILE A 50 -11.68 4.19 -1.16
C ILE A 50 -10.55 3.68 -2.04
N PRO A 51 -10.58 3.94 -3.37
CA PRO A 51 -9.49 3.58 -4.27
C PRO A 51 -8.20 4.31 -3.89
N VAL A 52 -7.12 3.56 -3.68
CA VAL A 52 -5.79 4.11 -3.35
C VAL A 52 -4.88 4.05 -4.57
N HIS A 53 -4.83 2.89 -5.21
CA HIS A 53 -4.07 2.66 -6.44
C HIS A 53 -4.73 1.52 -7.21
N THR A 54 -5.34 1.83 -8.36
CA THR A 54 -6.12 0.88 -9.18
C THR A 54 -5.80 1.08 -10.65
N SER A 55 -5.93 0.02 -11.42
CA SER A 55 -5.84 0.04 -12.88
C SER A 55 -6.62 -1.15 -13.45
N ASP A 56 -6.72 -1.27 -14.77
CA ASP A 56 -7.35 -2.43 -15.42
C ASP A 56 -6.60 -3.74 -15.11
N PHE A 57 -5.31 -3.63 -14.78
CA PHE A 57 -4.48 -4.74 -14.35
C PHE A 57 -3.37 -4.28 -13.40
N VAL A 58 -3.52 -4.61 -12.11
CA VAL A 58 -2.47 -4.41 -11.12
C VAL A 58 -1.77 -5.74 -10.88
N SER A 59 -0.58 -5.90 -11.46
CA SER A 59 0.30 -7.02 -11.11
C SER A 59 0.87 -6.78 -9.72
N SER A 60 0.27 -7.41 -8.71
CA SER A 60 0.84 -7.44 -7.37
C SER A 60 1.80 -8.61 -7.25
N SER A 61 3.10 -8.32 -7.29
CA SER A 61 4.14 -9.32 -7.03
C SER A 61 4.18 -9.64 -5.53
N HIS A 62 3.21 -10.41 -5.04
CA HIS A 62 3.03 -10.74 -3.62
C HIS A 62 2.72 -9.48 -2.79
N THR A 63 1.60 -9.50 -2.08
CA THR A 63 0.94 -8.33 -1.47
C THR A 63 1.68 -7.70 -0.28
N ASN A 64 2.95 -7.33 -0.42
CA ASN A 64 3.72 -6.66 0.63
C ASN A 64 3.16 -5.24 0.84
N MET A 65 2.43 -5.04 1.93
CA MET A 65 1.91 -3.74 2.33
C MET A 65 2.01 -3.55 3.83
N ASP A 66 2.25 -2.31 4.24
CA ASP A 66 2.11 -1.85 5.62
C ASP A 66 1.23 -0.60 5.69
N LEU A 67 0.58 -0.38 6.83
CA LEU A 67 -0.27 0.76 7.10
C LEU A 67 -0.02 1.29 8.51
N VAL A 68 0.20 2.59 8.63
CA VAL A 68 0.26 3.28 9.92
C VAL A 68 -0.59 4.54 9.90
N VAL A 69 -0.95 5.02 11.09
CA VAL A 69 -1.63 6.29 11.29
C VAL A 69 -0.68 7.22 12.04
N ASP A 70 -0.45 8.42 11.51
CA ASP A 70 0.41 9.42 12.16
C ASP A 70 -0.37 10.23 13.22
N LYS A 71 0.32 11.14 13.94
CA LYS A 71 -0.31 11.94 15.01
C LYS A 71 -1.43 12.87 14.53
N ASN A 72 -1.48 13.16 13.23
CA ASN A 72 -2.48 14.03 12.62
C ASN A 72 -3.68 13.21 12.10
N ASN A 73 -3.72 11.91 12.38
CA ASN A 73 -4.68 10.94 11.84
C ASN A 73 -4.59 10.78 10.31
N ASN A 74 -3.42 11.05 9.72
CA ASN A 74 -3.21 10.66 8.33
C ASN A 74 -2.87 9.18 8.26
N ILE A 75 -3.43 8.50 7.27
CA ILE A 75 -3.17 7.10 6.97
C ILE A 75 -2.04 7.02 5.96
N TRP A 76 -0.94 6.37 6.33
CA TRP A 76 0.18 6.09 5.46
C TRP A 76 0.11 4.64 5.03
N MET A 77 0.17 4.38 3.73
CA MET A 77 0.20 3.05 3.13
C MET A 77 1.46 2.90 2.30
N ALA A 78 2.22 1.84 2.51
CA ALA A 78 3.36 1.49 1.67
C ALA A 78 3.11 0.14 1.03
N PHE A 79 3.25 0.01 -0.29
CA PHE A 79 3.01 -1.24 -1.00
C PHE A 79 3.88 -1.37 -2.25
N VAL A 80 4.17 -2.62 -2.65
CA VAL A 80 5.00 -2.91 -3.82
C VAL A 80 4.15 -3.38 -5.00
N THR A 81 4.33 -2.75 -6.16
CA THR A 81 3.73 -3.15 -7.44
C THR A 81 4.81 -3.53 -8.45
N LEU A 82 4.41 -4.18 -9.54
CA LEU A 82 5.23 -4.22 -10.74
C LEU A 82 4.94 -3.00 -11.62
N PRO A 83 5.89 -2.58 -12.47
CA PRO A 83 5.59 -1.67 -13.57
C PRO A 83 4.44 -2.20 -14.41
N GLU A 84 3.56 -1.31 -14.86
CA GLU A 84 2.54 -1.65 -15.84
C GLU A 84 3.23 -2.13 -17.13
N SER A 85 2.86 -3.31 -17.62
CA SER A 85 3.29 -3.76 -18.95
C SER A 85 2.45 -3.07 -20.00
N GLU A 86 3.06 -2.60 -21.08
CA GLU A 86 2.31 -2.26 -22.29
C GLU A 86 1.51 -3.51 -22.75
N GLU A 87 0.27 -3.29 -23.17
CA GLU A 87 -0.80 -4.27 -23.35
C GLU A 87 -0.38 -5.64 -23.92
N GLY A 88 -0.86 -6.72 -23.30
CA GLY A 88 -1.03 -8.03 -23.95
C GLY A 88 0.12 -9.04 -23.87
N GLY A 89 1.21 -8.76 -23.18
CA GLY A 89 2.27 -9.75 -22.92
C GLY A 89 1.99 -10.58 -21.67
N GLU A 90 1.99 -11.92 -21.78
CA GLU A 90 2.11 -12.78 -20.60
C GLU A 90 3.33 -12.33 -19.79
N SER A 91 3.11 -12.02 -18.52
CA SER A 91 4.11 -11.56 -17.57
C SER A 91 5.32 -12.49 -17.58
N GLY A 92 6.41 -12.05 -18.20
CA GLY A 92 7.74 -12.57 -17.91
C GLY A 92 8.01 -12.30 -16.43
N HIS A 93 7.76 -13.30 -15.60
CA HIS A 93 8.13 -13.28 -14.19
C HIS A 93 9.65 -13.15 -14.09
N GLY A 94 10.15 -11.94 -13.81
CA GLY A 94 11.55 -11.77 -13.39
C GLY A 94 12.15 -10.39 -13.62
N ASP A 95 11.80 -9.71 -14.71
CA ASP A 95 12.80 -8.81 -15.30
C ASP A 95 12.35 -7.35 -15.46
N SER A 96 11.18 -6.89 -15.02
CA SER A 96 10.79 -5.47 -15.19
C SER A 96 11.18 -4.55 -14.02
N GLY A 97 11.67 -5.11 -12.92
CA GLY A 97 11.85 -4.37 -11.66
C GLY A 97 10.54 -4.24 -10.88
N LYS A 98 10.60 -3.62 -9.70
CA LYS A 98 9.49 -3.41 -8.77
C LYS A 98 9.36 -1.93 -8.45
N ILE A 99 8.18 -1.51 -8.00
CA ILE A 99 7.92 -0.13 -7.60
C ILE A 99 7.43 -0.13 -6.16
N LEU A 100 8.14 0.54 -5.25
CA LEU A 100 7.64 0.84 -3.92
C LEU A 100 6.80 2.11 -3.99
N ASN A 101 5.53 2.02 -3.64
CA ASN A 101 4.62 3.15 -3.55
C ASN A 101 4.38 3.48 -2.09
N VAL A 102 4.32 4.77 -1.78
CA VAL A 102 3.87 5.30 -0.51
C VAL A 102 2.76 6.29 -0.78
N VAL A 103 1.58 6.04 -0.23
CA VAL A 103 0.43 6.92 -0.33
C VAL A 103 0.06 7.42 1.05
N VAL A 104 -0.27 8.71 1.16
CA VAL A 104 -0.81 9.30 2.38
C VAL A 104 -2.23 9.78 2.12
N LEU A 105 -3.15 9.39 2.98
CA LEU A 105 -4.55 9.83 3.01
C LEU A 105 -4.80 10.62 4.29
N ASN A 106 -5.72 11.58 4.27
CA ASN A 106 -6.28 12.12 5.51
C ASN A 106 -7.23 11.12 6.17
N LYS A 107 -7.70 11.39 7.39
CA LYS A 107 -8.61 10.49 8.13
C LYS A 107 -9.93 10.15 7.43
N THR A 108 -10.36 10.94 6.44
CA THR A 108 -11.57 10.68 5.65
C THR A 108 -11.28 9.90 4.36
N GLY A 109 -10.01 9.56 4.12
CA GLY A 109 -9.52 8.84 2.94
C GLY A 109 -9.23 9.71 1.72
N THR A 110 -9.20 11.03 1.84
CA THR A 110 -8.73 11.91 0.75
C THR A 110 -7.22 11.77 0.59
N LYS A 111 -6.75 11.45 -0.62
CA LYS A 111 -5.31 11.38 -0.93
C LYS A 111 -4.65 12.74 -0.75
N LEU A 112 -3.67 12.81 0.16
CA LEU A 112 -2.84 13.98 0.42
C LEU A 112 -1.57 13.97 -0.44
N GLY A 113 -1.07 12.80 -0.82
CA GLY A 113 0.13 12.65 -1.63
C GLY A 113 0.48 11.20 -1.94
N GLU A 114 1.38 11.03 -2.90
CA GLU A 114 1.90 9.73 -3.35
C GLU A 114 3.36 9.89 -3.80
N LEU A 115 4.20 8.92 -3.45
CA LEU A 115 5.60 8.81 -3.86
C LEU A 115 5.88 7.39 -4.33
N SER A 116 6.55 7.27 -5.48
CA SER A 116 6.90 5.97 -6.06
C SER A 116 8.41 5.87 -6.28
N PHE A 117 9.00 4.75 -5.88
CA PHE A 117 10.42 4.43 -6.00
C PHE A 117 10.57 3.22 -6.92
N PRO A 118 10.81 3.43 -8.24
CA PRO A 118 11.09 2.33 -9.15
C PRO A 118 12.48 1.74 -8.87
N SER A 119 12.57 0.41 -8.84
CA SER A 119 13.84 -0.31 -8.80
C SER A 119 14.47 -0.37 -10.19
N LYS A 120 15.77 -0.70 -10.24
CA LYS A 120 16.37 -1.11 -11.51
C LYS A 120 15.86 -2.49 -11.92
N GLN A 121 16.06 -2.80 -13.19
CA GLN A 121 15.86 -4.13 -13.73
C GLN A 121 16.60 -5.18 -12.89
N ASN A 122 15.94 -6.30 -12.57
CA ASN A 122 16.47 -7.40 -11.74
C ASN A 122 16.84 -7.00 -10.29
N GLU A 123 16.43 -5.82 -9.82
CA GLU A 123 16.59 -5.40 -8.44
C GLU A 123 15.30 -5.69 -7.66
N GLU A 124 15.43 -6.44 -6.57
CA GLU A 124 14.33 -6.77 -5.69
C GLU A 124 14.03 -5.61 -4.73
N ILE A 125 12.81 -5.09 -4.72
CA ILE A 125 12.27 -4.25 -3.65
C ILE A 125 11.27 -5.08 -2.85
N SER A 126 11.42 -5.11 -1.52
CA SER A 126 10.53 -5.89 -0.66
C SER A 126 10.42 -5.37 0.76
N ASN A 127 9.42 -5.91 1.47
CA ASN A 127 9.22 -5.76 2.91
C ASN A 127 9.22 -4.30 3.37
N PRO A 128 8.41 -3.39 2.76
CA PRO A 128 8.22 -2.09 3.35
C PRO A 128 7.58 -2.26 4.72
N SER A 129 8.10 -1.53 5.71
CA SER A 129 7.46 -1.38 7.00
C SER A 129 7.49 0.07 7.40
N LEU A 130 6.40 0.54 7.99
CA LEU A 130 6.18 1.90 8.41
C LEU A 130 6.15 1.97 9.93
N ILE A 131 6.71 3.05 10.47
CA ILE A 131 6.52 3.44 11.87
C ILE A 131 6.10 4.91 11.91
N PRO A 132 5.05 5.27 12.65
CA PRO A 132 4.68 6.67 12.79
C PRO A 132 5.77 7.43 13.56
N ILE A 133 6.06 8.63 13.13
CA ILE A 133 6.90 9.61 13.84
C ILE A 133 6.10 10.87 14.11
N LEU A 134 6.70 11.85 14.79
CA LEU A 134 5.99 13.03 15.23
C LEU A 134 5.25 13.73 14.08
N ASP A 135 5.90 14.04 12.97
CA ASP A 135 5.31 14.78 11.84
C ASP A 135 5.18 13.95 10.56
N GLY A 136 4.99 12.63 10.67
CA GLY A 136 4.77 11.74 9.52
C GLY A 136 5.13 10.29 9.83
N THR A 137 5.94 9.65 8.98
CA THR A 137 6.36 8.26 9.16
C THR A 137 7.83 8.04 8.78
N MET A 138 8.47 7.02 9.35
CA MET A 138 9.68 6.42 8.78
C MET A 138 9.31 5.10 8.12
N MET A 139 9.93 4.84 6.97
CA MET A 139 9.79 3.59 6.23
C MET A 139 11.12 2.86 6.16
N GLY A 140 11.15 1.60 6.58
CA GLY A 140 12.23 0.67 6.29
C GLY A 140 11.86 -0.22 5.11
N PHE A 141 12.80 -0.53 4.21
CA PHE A 141 12.57 -1.45 3.08
C PHE A 141 13.88 -2.06 2.58
N SER A 142 13.79 -3.20 1.88
CA SER A 142 14.98 -3.88 1.33
C SER A 142 15.10 -3.66 -0.18
N THR A 143 16.35 -3.44 -0.65
CA THR A 143 16.74 -3.41 -2.06
C THR A 143 17.86 -4.42 -2.30
N GLY A 144 17.57 -5.59 -2.85
CA GLY A 144 18.53 -6.70 -2.92
C GLY A 144 19.07 -7.08 -1.54
N ASP A 145 20.37 -6.89 -1.32
CA ASP A 145 21.07 -7.17 -0.05
C ASP A 145 21.15 -5.97 0.91
N LYS A 146 20.56 -4.82 0.54
CA LYS A 146 20.62 -3.59 1.32
C LYS A 146 19.32 -3.33 2.05
N PHE A 147 19.45 -2.79 3.26
CA PHE A 147 18.35 -2.20 4.02
C PHE A 147 18.40 -0.68 3.91
N ASN A 148 17.25 -0.07 3.66
CA ASN A 148 17.09 1.37 3.49
C ASN A 148 16.10 1.89 4.53
N ILE A 149 16.30 3.15 4.95
CA ILE A 149 15.36 3.89 5.80
C ILE A 149 15.09 5.25 5.16
N LEU A 150 13.83 5.65 5.10
CA LEU A 150 13.39 6.96 4.65
C LEU A 150 12.43 7.58 5.65
N ALA A 151 12.67 8.82 6.07
CA ALA A 151 11.71 9.62 6.84
C ALA A 151 10.87 10.48 5.90
N MET A 152 9.56 10.51 6.12
CA MET A 152 8.57 11.23 5.31
C MET A 152 7.69 12.06 6.24
N ARG A 153 7.30 13.25 5.78
CA ARG A 153 6.47 14.19 6.55
C ARG A 153 5.12 14.40 5.88
N SER A 154 4.09 14.60 6.70
CA SER A 154 2.72 14.91 6.26
C SER A 154 2.53 16.36 5.84
#